data_AF-A0A928T7C3-F1
#
_entry.id   AF-A0A928T7C3-F1
#
_cell.length_a   1.000
_cell.length_b   1.000
_cell.length_c   1.000
_cell.angle_alpha   90.00
_cell.angle_beta   90.00
_cell.angle_gamma   90.00
#
_symmetry.space_group_name_H-M   'P 1'
#
loop_
_entity.id
_entity.type
_entity.pdbx_description
1 polymer ?
#
loop_
_entity_poly.entity_id
_entity_poly.type
_entity_poly.pdbx_seq_one_letter_code
_entity_poly.pdbx_strand_id
1 'polypeptide(L)'
;MIKVLFILTILITGVAAAFAYKNGREFADVRNRIAGVNAQIASEKKLDAALVAECARLSGDVAKVRGDVDVEQEKLKQAKNRLTLATTDTTRVQEEFAAKEKKKAELDEKIGKLPPGMKAETIAEDINRVKKEKADLEGQAILKAEEVTKEEAKIADVQKRLDMVTQKIEDRRKLFERNSLQAQVIAVNPDWGFVVIDAGKSSGIEQDTKLLVTRNRQTVGKISVISIDGNRTVAGIVPDAIYGGSNIIPGDRVILENLTAGQ
;
A
#
# COMPACT_ATOMS: atom_id res chain seq x y z
N MET A 1 -125.00 87.65 -60.96
CA MET A 1 -123.59 87.30 -61.23
C MET A 1 -122.69 87.40 -59.99
N ILE A 2 -122.73 88.50 -59.23
CA ILE A 2 -121.91 88.69 -58.01
C ILE A 2 -122.06 87.55 -56.98
N LYS A 3 -123.29 87.08 -56.70
CA LYS A 3 -123.54 85.97 -55.75
C LYS A 3 -122.87 84.64 -56.17
N VAL A 4 -122.78 84.35 -57.47
CA VAL A 4 -122.18 83.11 -58.00
C VAL A 4 -120.66 83.14 -57.87
N LEU A 5 -120.04 84.31 -58.12
CA LEU A 5 -118.60 84.52 -57.95
C LEU A 5 -118.18 84.40 -56.48
N PHE A 6 -118.97 84.94 -55.54
CA PHE A 6 -118.69 84.79 -54.10
C PHE A 6 -118.78 83.32 -53.62
N ILE A 7 -119.74 82.55 -54.14
CA ILE A 7 -119.83 81.12 -53.81
C ILE A 7 -118.62 80.35 -54.38
N LEU A 8 -118.18 80.68 -55.60
CA LEU A 8 -117.02 80.09 -56.24
C LEU A 8 -115.71 80.38 -55.47
N THR A 9 -115.49 81.61 -55.01
CA THR A 9 -114.29 81.96 -54.25
C THR A 9 -114.24 81.26 -52.89
N ILE A 10 -115.36 81.18 -52.17
CA ILE A 10 -115.47 80.43 -50.91
C ILE A 10 -115.12 78.95 -51.13
N LEU A 11 -115.60 78.36 -52.22
CA LEU A 11 -115.31 76.97 -52.57
C LEU A 11 -113.82 76.76 -52.87
N ILE A 12 -113.21 77.66 -53.66
CA ILE A 12 -111.77 77.61 -53.97
C ILE A 12 -110.92 77.80 -52.71
N THR A 13 -111.25 78.76 -51.85
CA THR A 13 -110.53 78.99 -50.58
C THR A 13 -110.70 77.80 -49.63
N GLY A 14 -111.87 77.18 -49.58
CA GLY A 14 -112.11 75.96 -48.79
C GLY A 14 -111.27 74.77 -49.28
N VAL A 15 -111.18 74.56 -50.60
CA VAL A 15 -110.31 73.52 -51.19
C VAL A 15 -108.83 73.82 -50.94
N ALA A 16 -108.40 75.08 -51.08
CA ALA A 16 -107.03 75.49 -50.79
C ALA A 16 -106.67 75.31 -49.31
N ALA A 17 -107.59 75.64 -48.39
CA ALA A 17 -107.41 75.44 -46.95
C ALA A 17 -107.34 73.94 -46.60
N ALA A 18 -108.19 73.10 -47.20
CA ALA A 18 -108.15 71.64 -47.02
C ALA A 18 -106.84 71.04 -47.56
N PHE A 19 -106.36 71.51 -48.71
CA PHE A 19 -105.07 71.08 -49.28
C PHE A 19 -103.90 71.53 -48.41
N ALA A 20 -103.88 72.79 -47.95
CA ALA A 20 -102.87 73.30 -47.04
C ALA A 20 -102.85 72.54 -45.71
N TYR A 21 -104.03 72.20 -45.18
CA TYR A 21 -104.15 71.40 -43.96
C TYR A 21 -103.63 69.97 -44.14
N LYS A 22 -104.01 69.31 -45.24
CA LYS A 22 -103.54 67.96 -45.57
C LYS A 22 -102.02 67.92 -45.79
N ASN A 23 -101.51 68.86 -46.60
CA ASN A 23 -100.07 68.93 -46.91
C ASN A 23 -99.24 69.35 -45.69
N GLY A 24 -99.78 70.22 -44.83
CA GLY A 24 -99.14 70.60 -43.56
C GLY A 24 -99.02 69.45 -42.58
N ARG A 25 -100.04 68.58 -42.50
CA ARG A 25 -100.00 67.35 -41.69
C ARG A 25 -99.00 66.33 -42.25
N GLU A 26 -99.05 66.04 -43.55
CA GLU A 26 -98.08 65.13 -44.19
C GLU A 26 -96.65 65.62 -44.01
N PHE A 27 -96.39 66.93 -44.15
CA PHE A 27 -95.07 67.50 -43.91
C PHE A 27 -94.64 67.39 -42.44
N ALA A 28 -95.56 67.62 -41.49
CA ALA A 28 -95.29 67.43 -40.07
C ALA A 28 -94.99 65.95 -39.74
N ASP A 29 -95.74 65.01 -40.32
CA ASP A 29 -95.54 63.57 -40.15
C ASP A 29 -94.20 63.12 -40.75
N VAL A 30 -93.85 63.59 -41.95
CA VAL A 30 -92.54 63.34 -42.57
C VAL A 30 -91.42 63.90 -41.69
N ARG A 31 -91.55 65.12 -41.17
CA ARG A 31 -90.54 65.72 -40.27
C ARG A 31 -90.40 64.94 -38.97
N ASN A 32 -91.51 64.52 -38.36
CA ASN A 32 -91.50 63.68 -37.16
C ASN A 32 -90.87 62.31 -37.44
N ARG A 33 -91.14 61.71 -38.61
CA ARG A 33 -90.50 60.47 -39.04
C ARG A 33 -89.00 60.62 -39.25
N ILE A 34 -88.55 61.69 -39.90
CA ILE A 34 -87.11 61.99 -40.08
C ILE A 34 -86.43 62.21 -38.72
N ALA A 35 -87.07 62.95 -37.81
CA ALA A 35 -86.56 63.12 -36.46
C ALA A 35 -86.45 61.79 -35.70
N GLY A 36 -87.46 60.92 -35.81
CA GLY A 36 -87.44 59.57 -35.24
C GLY A 36 -86.33 58.69 -35.81
N VAL A 37 -86.15 58.67 -37.13
CA VAL A 37 -85.08 57.93 -37.81
C VAL A 37 -83.70 58.46 -37.40
N ASN A 38 -83.52 59.77 -37.34
CA ASN A 38 -82.25 60.36 -36.88
C ASN A 38 -81.95 60.02 -35.42
N ALA A 39 -82.97 59.98 -34.55
CA ALA A 39 -82.81 59.54 -33.17
C ALA A 39 -82.43 58.05 -33.08
N GLN A 40 -83.04 57.20 -33.92
CA GLN A 40 -82.68 55.78 -34.02
C GLN A 40 -81.23 55.60 -34.49
N ILE A 41 -80.81 56.27 -35.57
CA ILE A 41 -79.44 56.23 -36.08
C ILE A 41 -78.43 56.69 -35.00
N ALA A 42 -78.76 57.74 -34.25
CA ALA A 42 -77.91 58.21 -33.16
C ALA A 42 -77.79 57.18 -32.02
N SER A 43 -78.89 56.47 -31.70
CA SER A 43 -78.88 55.39 -30.71
C SER A 43 -78.07 54.18 -31.20
N GLU A 44 -78.25 53.78 -32.46
CA GLU A 44 -77.56 52.66 -33.09
C GLU A 44 -76.05 52.92 -33.17
N LYS A 45 -75.63 54.13 -33.57
CA LYS A 45 -74.20 54.51 -33.51
C LYS A 45 -73.59 54.44 -32.12
N LYS A 46 -74.35 54.77 -31.07
CA LYS A 46 -73.89 54.63 -29.69
C LYS A 46 -73.74 53.17 -29.29
N LEU A 47 -74.66 52.30 -29.71
CA LEU A 47 -74.58 50.86 -29.50
C LEU A 47 -73.38 50.25 -30.24
N ASP A 48 -73.16 50.62 -31.50
CA ASP A 48 -72.00 50.17 -32.29
C ASP A 48 -70.69 50.62 -31.65
N ALA A 49 -70.61 51.88 -31.20
CA ALA A 49 -69.42 52.38 -30.50
C ALA A 49 -69.17 51.61 -29.19
N ALA A 50 -70.23 51.27 -28.44
CA ALA A 50 -70.12 50.45 -27.23
C ALA A 50 -69.66 49.02 -27.56
N LEU A 51 -70.19 48.41 -28.63
CA LEU A 51 -69.82 47.07 -29.08
C LEU A 51 -68.36 47.01 -29.54
N VAL A 52 -67.89 48.03 -30.26
CA VAL A 52 -66.48 48.13 -30.67
C VAL A 52 -65.57 48.28 -29.45
N ALA A 53 -65.95 49.09 -28.47
CA ALA A 53 -65.20 49.23 -27.22
C ALA A 53 -65.14 47.91 -26.43
N GLU A 54 -66.24 47.16 -26.39
CA GLU A 54 -66.30 45.85 -25.77
C GLU A 54 -65.44 44.83 -26.51
N CYS A 55 -65.50 44.75 -27.84
CA CYS A 55 -64.62 43.91 -28.66
C CYS A 55 -63.13 44.22 -28.43
N ALA A 56 -62.76 45.50 -28.34
CA ALA A 56 -61.40 45.91 -28.03
C ALA A 56 -60.97 45.46 -26.62
N ARG A 57 -61.86 45.57 -25.63
CA ARG A 57 -61.63 45.09 -24.26
C ARG A 57 -61.45 43.57 -24.22
N LEU A 58 -62.35 42.82 -24.84
CA LEU A 58 -62.25 41.36 -24.93
C LEU A 58 -60.97 40.91 -25.64
N SER A 59 -60.58 41.58 -26.72
CA SER A 59 -59.31 41.27 -27.40
C SER A 59 -58.11 41.48 -26.48
N GLY A 60 -58.12 42.53 -25.66
CA GLY A 60 -57.10 42.79 -24.66
C GLY A 60 -57.07 41.72 -23.56
N ASP A 61 -58.24 41.30 -23.08
CA ASP A 61 -58.36 40.23 -22.07
C ASP A 61 -57.88 38.89 -22.62
N VAL A 62 -58.22 38.54 -23.87
CA VAL A 62 -57.73 37.33 -24.54
C VAL A 62 -56.20 37.35 -24.66
N ALA A 63 -55.61 38.49 -25.00
CA ALA A 63 -54.16 38.64 -25.07
C ALA A 63 -53.49 38.44 -23.69
N LYS A 64 -54.08 38.99 -22.62
CA LYS A 64 -53.61 38.79 -21.24
C LYS A 64 -53.70 37.32 -20.82
N VAL A 65 -54.87 36.70 -20.99
CA VAL A 65 -55.09 35.29 -20.63
C VAL A 65 -54.13 34.38 -21.39
N ARG A 66 -53.86 34.66 -22.67
CA ARG A 66 -52.87 33.91 -23.45
C ARG A 66 -51.46 34.05 -22.86
N GLY A 67 -51.06 35.27 -22.49
CA GLY A 67 -49.78 35.51 -21.81
C GLY A 67 -49.69 34.76 -20.47
N ASP A 68 -50.75 34.78 -19.67
CA ASP A 68 -50.80 34.06 -18.40
C ASP A 68 -50.70 32.53 -18.61
N VAL A 69 -51.38 31.99 -19.63
CA VAL A 69 -51.28 30.56 -20.00
C VAL A 69 -49.84 30.20 -20.40
N ASP A 70 -49.16 31.02 -21.20
CA ASP A 70 -47.78 30.78 -21.61
C ASP A 70 -46.83 30.79 -20.40
N VAL A 71 -47.02 31.74 -19.47
CA VAL A 71 -46.25 31.83 -18.22
C VAL A 71 -46.48 30.60 -17.33
N GLU A 72 -47.74 30.19 -17.15
CA GLU A 72 -48.08 29.02 -16.34
C GLU A 72 -47.60 27.71 -16.99
N GLN A 73 -47.61 27.60 -18.32
CA GLN A 73 -47.00 26.47 -19.03
C GLN A 73 -45.49 26.37 -18.76
N GLU A 74 -44.79 27.51 -18.75
CA GLU A 74 -43.35 27.51 -18.47
C GLU A 74 -43.06 27.17 -17.01
N LYS A 75 -43.83 27.70 -16.05
CA LYS A 75 -43.77 27.29 -14.64
C LYS A 75 -44.04 25.79 -14.46
N LEU A 76 -45.02 25.24 -15.19
CA LEU A 76 -45.35 23.82 -15.14
C LEU A 76 -44.18 22.95 -15.65
N LYS A 77 -43.51 23.36 -16.74
CA LYS A 77 -42.31 22.68 -17.23
C LYS A 77 -41.18 22.72 -16.20
N GLN A 78 -40.93 23.88 -15.59
CA GLN A 78 -39.91 24.01 -14.55
C GLN A 78 -40.24 23.14 -13.33
N ALA A 79 -41.51 23.11 -12.90
CA ALA A 79 -41.96 22.26 -11.80
C ALA A 79 -41.79 20.76 -12.12
N LYS A 80 -42.13 20.34 -13.34
CA LYS A 80 -41.88 18.96 -13.81
C LYS A 80 -40.39 18.60 -13.79
N ASN A 81 -39.52 19.48 -14.26
CA ASN A 81 -38.07 19.24 -14.24
C ASN A 81 -37.54 19.13 -12.80
N ARG A 82 -38.00 19.99 -11.89
CA ARG A 82 -37.66 19.90 -10.46
C ARG A 82 -38.17 18.59 -9.83
N LEU A 83 -39.37 18.15 -10.20
CA LEU A 83 -39.92 16.88 -9.72
C LEU A 83 -39.09 15.69 -10.20
N THR A 84 -38.68 15.68 -11.47
CA THR A 84 -37.80 14.64 -12.02
C THR A 84 -36.45 14.58 -11.30
N LEU A 85 -35.84 15.74 -11.04
CA LEU A 85 -34.59 15.82 -10.27
C LEU A 85 -34.78 15.31 -8.84
N ALA A 86 -35.81 15.79 -8.13
CA ALA A 86 -36.11 15.37 -6.76
C ALA A 86 -36.42 13.87 -6.67
N THR A 87 -37.11 13.30 -7.67
CA THR A 87 -37.39 11.86 -7.76
C THR A 87 -36.08 11.08 -7.92
N THR A 88 -35.19 11.55 -8.79
CA THR A 88 -33.87 10.92 -9.03
C THR A 88 -32.98 10.98 -7.78
N ASP A 89 -32.97 12.11 -7.08
CA ASP A 89 -32.26 12.25 -5.81
C ASP A 89 -32.85 11.35 -4.73
N THR A 90 -34.18 11.25 -4.66
CA THR A 90 -34.86 10.35 -3.71
C THR A 90 -34.47 8.91 -3.97
N THR A 91 -34.48 8.45 -5.23
CA THR A 91 -34.04 7.09 -5.58
C THR A 91 -32.59 6.84 -5.19
N ARG A 92 -31.68 7.80 -5.45
CA ARG A 92 -30.26 7.69 -5.07
C ARG A 92 -30.09 7.62 -3.55
N VAL A 93 -30.79 8.48 -2.80
CA VAL A 93 -30.75 8.49 -1.33
C VAL A 93 -31.32 7.19 -0.77
N GLN A 94 -32.38 6.64 -1.38
CA GLN A 94 -32.95 5.35 -1.00
C GLN A 94 -31.96 4.20 -1.20
N GLU A 95 -31.24 4.19 -2.33
CA GLU A 95 -30.18 3.22 -2.62
C GLU A 95 -29.01 3.35 -1.63
N GLU A 96 -28.55 4.57 -1.35
CA GLU A 96 -27.52 4.84 -0.34
C GLU A 96 -27.95 4.40 1.06
N PHE A 97 -29.21 4.63 1.43
CA PHE A 97 -29.76 4.20 2.71
C PHE A 97 -29.81 2.67 2.80
N ALA A 98 -30.30 1.99 1.76
CA ALA A 98 -30.30 0.53 1.69
C ALA A 98 -28.87 -0.05 1.76
N ALA A 99 -27.90 0.59 1.11
CA ALA A 99 -26.49 0.19 1.20
C ALA A 99 -25.91 0.41 2.61
N LYS A 100 -26.27 1.51 3.29
CA LYS A 100 -25.88 1.77 4.68
C LYS A 100 -26.55 0.80 5.65
N GLU A 101 -27.81 0.44 5.45
CA GLU A 101 -28.50 -0.59 6.23
C GLU A 101 -27.82 -1.95 6.07
N LYS A 102 -27.47 -2.36 4.85
CA LYS A 102 -26.69 -3.60 4.64
C LYS A 102 -25.35 -3.56 5.37
N LYS A 103 -24.59 -2.47 5.26
CA LYS A 103 -23.34 -2.30 6.00
C LYS A 103 -23.55 -2.34 7.51
N LYS A 104 -24.63 -1.72 8.00
CA LYS A 104 -24.97 -1.76 9.42
C LYS A 104 -25.27 -3.19 9.86
N ALA A 105 -26.06 -3.94 9.09
CA ALA A 105 -26.36 -5.34 9.38
C ALA A 105 -25.09 -6.22 9.36
N GLU A 106 -24.18 -6.00 8.40
CA GLU A 106 -22.87 -6.68 8.37
C GLU A 106 -22.00 -6.32 9.58
N LEU A 107 -22.01 -5.06 10.01
CA LEU A 107 -21.31 -4.61 11.22
C LEU A 107 -21.94 -5.21 12.47
N ASP A 108 -23.26 -5.23 12.59
CA ASP A 108 -23.99 -5.86 13.69
C ASP A 108 -23.74 -7.36 13.75
N GLU A 109 -23.66 -8.05 12.61
CA GLU A 109 -23.29 -9.47 12.54
C GLU A 109 -21.83 -9.69 12.98
N LYS A 110 -20.90 -8.83 12.56
CA LYS A 110 -19.50 -8.86 13.03
C LYS A 110 -19.39 -8.60 14.54
N ILE A 111 -20.18 -7.67 15.07
CA ILE A 111 -20.29 -7.39 16.50
C ILE A 111 -20.91 -8.58 17.24
N GLY A 112 -21.90 -9.26 16.66
CA GLY A 112 -22.50 -10.47 17.24
C GLY A 112 -21.59 -11.71 17.22
N LYS A 113 -20.65 -11.76 16.27
CA LYS A 113 -19.59 -12.80 16.19
C LYS A 113 -18.41 -12.54 17.12
N LEU A 114 -18.30 -11.35 17.69
CA LEU A 114 -17.36 -11.07 18.76
C LEU A 114 -17.89 -11.71 20.07
N PRO A 115 -17.04 -12.42 20.83
CA PRO A 115 -17.46 -13.06 22.07
C PRO A 115 -18.03 -12.02 23.06
N PRO A 116 -19.04 -12.39 23.87
CA PRO A 116 -19.77 -11.47 24.75
C PRO A 116 -18.82 -10.90 25.82
N GLY A 117 -18.33 -9.69 25.57
CA GLY A 117 -17.34 -9.01 26.42
C GLY A 117 -16.66 -7.79 25.80
N MET A 118 -16.77 -7.58 24.48
CA MET A 118 -16.19 -6.41 23.79
C MET A 118 -17.29 -5.40 23.41
N LYS A 119 -17.80 -4.65 24.38
CA LYS A 119 -18.62 -3.44 24.15
C LYS A 119 -17.71 -2.22 24.24
N ALA A 120 -18.09 -1.13 23.55
CA ALA A 120 -17.27 0.07 23.31
C ALA A 120 -16.57 0.73 24.53
N GLU A 121 -16.94 0.37 25.76
CA GLU A 121 -16.31 0.82 27.00
C GLU A 121 -14.97 0.11 27.31
N THR A 122 -14.78 -1.16 26.88
CA THR A 122 -13.50 -1.88 27.10
C THR A 122 -12.42 -1.50 26.08
N ILE A 123 -12.75 -0.80 24.99
CA ILE A 123 -11.77 -0.39 23.98
C ILE A 123 -10.74 0.59 24.57
N ALA A 124 -11.14 1.46 25.50
CA ALA A 124 -10.22 2.38 26.16
C ALA A 124 -9.29 1.67 27.16
N GLU A 125 -9.81 0.65 27.85
CA GLU A 125 -9.04 -0.16 28.80
C GLU A 125 -8.10 -1.12 28.07
N ASP A 126 -8.55 -1.69 26.95
CA ASP A 126 -7.75 -2.52 26.05
C ASP A 126 -6.67 -1.71 25.34
N ILE A 127 -6.92 -0.48 24.91
CA ILE A 127 -5.89 0.40 24.34
C ILE A 127 -4.82 0.72 25.39
N ASN A 128 -5.19 0.99 26.64
CA ASN A 128 -4.22 1.24 27.70
C ASN A 128 -3.45 -0.03 28.11
N ARG A 129 -4.11 -1.20 28.12
CA ARG A 129 -3.46 -2.49 28.35
C ARG A 129 -2.47 -2.81 27.23
N VAL A 130 -2.87 -2.67 25.97
CA VAL A 130 -1.99 -2.90 24.80
C VAL A 130 -0.83 -1.89 24.78
N LYS A 131 -1.04 -0.64 25.19
CA LYS A 131 0.04 0.35 25.29
C LYS A 131 1.04 0.00 26.39
N LYS A 132 0.56 -0.51 27.53
CA LYS A 132 1.42 -0.97 28.64
C LYS A 132 2.18 -2.25 28.27
N GLU A 133 1.51 -3.22 27.65
CA GLU A 133 2.15 -4.44 27.14
C GLU A 133 3.18 -4.13 26.06
N LYS A 134 2.92 -3.16 25.17
CA LYS A 134 3.90 -2.72 24.18
C LYS A 134 5.13 -2.09 24.85
N ALA A 135 4.95 -1.25 25.87
CA ALA A 135 6.06 -0.66 26.61
C ALA A 135 6.87 -1.72 27.39
N ASP A 136 6.19 -2.70 28.00
CA ASP A 136 6.85 -3.80 28.71
C ASP A 136 7.60 -4.73 27.73
N LEU A 137 7.05 -4.99 26.55
CA LEU A 137 7.70 -5.78 25.49
C LEU A 137 8.90 -5.05 24.88
N GLU A 138 8.80 -3.73 24.65
CA GLU A 138 9.94 -2.91 24.21
C GLU A 138 11.05 -2.92 25.28
N GLY A 139 10.71 -2.82 26.57
CA GLY A 139 11.65 -2.95 27.67
C GLY A 139 12.33 -4.32 27.73
N GLN A 140 11.56 -5.40 27.58
CA GLN A 140 12.10 -6.77 27.53
C GLN A 140 12.97 -7.01 26.29
N ALA A 141 12.63 -6.41 25.15
CA ALA A 141 13.43 -6.51 23.93
C ALA A 141 14.80 -5.82 24.09
N ILE A 142 14.84 -4.66 24.75
CA ILE A 142 16.09 -3.95 25.08
C ILE A 142 16.94 -4.80 26.04
N LEU A 143 16.35 -5.33 27.11
CA LEU A 143 17.06 -6.19 28.06
C LEU A 143 17.61 -7.46 27.41
N LYS A 144 16.82 -8.12 26.55
CA LYS A 144 17.28 -9.29 25.80
C LYS A 144 18.37 -8.94 24.79
N ALA A 145 18.31 -7.78 24.14
CA ALA A 145 19.38 -7.32 23.26
C ALA A 145 20.69 -7.06 24.04
N GLU A 146 20.62 -6.53 25.26
CA GLU A 146 21.78 -6.39 26.15
C GLU A 146 22.33 -7.75 26.63
N GLU A 147 21.47 -8.74 26.88
CA GLU A 147 21.92 -10.10 27.22
C GLU A 147 22.57 -10.81 26.03
N VAL A 148 21.99 -10.70 24.83
CA VAL A 148 22.56 -11.27 23.61
C VAL A 148 23.94 -10.67 23.32
N THR A 149 24.10 -9.35 23.43
CA THR A 149 25.42 -8.71 23.21
C THR A 149 26.46 -9.14 24.24
N LYS A 150 26.06 -9.32 25.52
CA LYS A 150 26.95 -9.89 26.55
C LYS A 150 27.32 -11.34 26.26
N GLU A 151 26.38 -12.15 25.78
CA GLU A 151 26.63 -13.55 25.48
C GLU A 151 27.47 -13.73 24.20
N GLU A 152 27.25 -12.90 23.18
CA GLU A 152 28.10 -12.82 21.98
C GLU A 152 29.54 -12.44 22.35
N ALA A 153 29.73 -11.51 23.27
CA ALA A 153 31.07 -11.16 23.78
C ALA A 153 31.74 -12.33 24.51
N LYS A 154 30.99 -13.12 25.29
CA LYS A 154 31.51 -14.34 25.93
C LYS A 154 31.85 -15.42 24.90
N ILE A 155 30.99 -15.64 23.91
CA ILE A 155 31.23 -16.61 22.84
C ILE A 155 32.51 -16.23 22.07
N ALA A 156 32.71 -14.94 21.77
CA ALA A 156 33.92 -14.46 21.13
C ALA A 156 35.19 -14.68 21.98
N ASP A 157 35.11 -14.48 23.31
CA ASP A 157 36.24 -14.79 24.21
C ASP A 157 36.53 -16.30 24.28
N VAL A 158 35.48 -17.12 24.36
CA VAL A 158 35.59 -18.58 24.38
C VAL A 158 36.17 -19.11 23.07
N GLN A 159 35.75 -18.58 21.92
CA GLN A 159 36.31 -18.93 20.61
C GLN A 159 37.82 -18.59 20.54
N LYS A 160 38.23 -17.40 20.96
CA LYS A 160 39.66 -17.03 21.02
C LYS A 160 40.46 -17.96 21.93
N ARG A 161 39.90 -18.36 23.08
CA ARG A 161 40.56 -19.32 23.98
C ARG A 161 40.67 -20.71 23.33
N LEU A 162 39.64 -21.15 22.63
CA LEU A 162 39.64 -22.43 21.92
C LEU A 162 40.70 -22.45 20.82
N ASP A 163 40.81 -21.38 20.03
CA ASP A 163 41.82 -21.26 18.98
C ASP A 163 43.24 -21.30 19.55
N MET A 164 43.49 -20.56 20.64
CA MET A 164 44.79 -20.60 21.33
C MET A 164 45.14 -21.99 21.89
N VAL A 165 44.16 -22.71 22.43
CA VAL A 165 44.37 -24.06 22.94
C VAL A 165 44.65 -25.04 21.80
N THR A 166 43.89 -24.93 20.71
CA THR A 166 44.08 -25.76 19.51
C THR A 166 45.46 -25.56 18.91
N GLN A 167 45.90 -24.31 18.76
CA GLN A 167 47.24 -23.99 18.27
C GLN A 167 48.34 -24.56 19.17
N LYS A 168 48.21 -24.43 20.50
CA LYS A 168 49.15 -25.04 21.45
C LYS A 168 49.19 -26.56 21.36
N ILE A 169 48.06 -27.21 21.11
CA ILE A 169 48.00 -28.66 20.93
C ILE A 169 48.70 -29.06 19.63
N GLU A 170 48.47 -28.36 18.53
CA GLU A 170 49.15 -28.63 17.25
C GLU A 170 50.66 -28.42 17.35
N ASP A 171 51.11 -27.34 17.99
CA ASP A 171 52.53 -27.06 18.17
C ASP A 171 53.21 -28.13 19.03
N ARG A 172 52.54 -28.55 20.12
CA ARG A 172 53.02 -29.68 20.94
C ARG A 172 53.04 -30.98 20.16
N ARG A 173 52.02 -31.28 19.36
CA ARG A 173 51.96 -32.49 18.55
C ARG A 173 53.10 -32.54 17.54
N LYS A 174 53.39 -31.44 16.83
CA LYS A 174 54.52 -31.34 15.90
C LYS A 174 55.86 -31.54 16.62
N LEU A 175 56.02 -31.01 17.83
CA LEU A 175 57.20 -31.24 18.65
C LEU A 175 57.33 -32.70 19.10
N PHE A 176 56.22 -33.34 19.52
CA PHE A 176 56.22 -34.75 19.92
C PHE A 176 56.50 -35.71 18.75
N GLU A 177 55.91 -35.48 17.57
CA GLU A 177 56.15 -36.31 16.39
C GLU A 177 57.64 -36.28 15.99
N ARG A 178 58.29 -35.11 16.07
CA ARG A 178 59.74 -34.96 15.83
C ARG A 178 60.63 -35.60 16.91
N ASN A 179 60.13 -35.76 18.14
CA ASN A 179 60.89 -36.25 19.29
C ASN A 179 60.72 -37.77 19.53
N SER A 180 60.01 -38.48 18.65
CA SER A 180 59.64 -39.89 18.85
C SER A 180 60.55 -40.92 18.16
N LEU A 181 61.60 -40.49 17.43
CA LEU A 181 62.53 -41.44 16.81
C LEU A 181 63.37 -42.16 17.88
N GLN A 182 62.96 -43.38 18.24
CA GLN A 182 63.76 -44.33 19.00
C GLN A 182 64.04 -45.53 18.09
N ALA A 183 65.23 -45.59 17.53
CA ALA A 183 65.67 -46.71 16.70
C ALA A 183 66.70 -47.57 17.47
N GLN A 184 66.91 -48.81 17.04
CA GLN A 184 67.93 -49.70 17.60
C GLN A 184 68.89 -50.17 16.52
N VAL A 185 70.14 -50.42 16.91
CA VAL A 185 71.14 -51.03 16.04
C VAL A 185 70.86 -52.52 15.92
N ILE A 186 70.59 -53.02 14.73
CA ILE A 186 70.32 -54.45 14.47
C ILE A 186 71.63 -55.19 14.24
N ALA A 187 72.52 -54.61 13.45
CA ALA A 187 73.78 -55.22 13.05
C ALA A 187 74.87 -54.17 12.90
N VAL A 188 76.09 -54.55 13.24
CA VAL A 188 77.28 -53.71 13.14
C VAL A 188 78.33 -54.49 12.38
N ASN A 189 78.97 -53.84 11.41
CA ASN A 189 80.21 -54.33 10.82
C ASN A 189 81.32 -53.30 11.11
N PRO A 190 82.11 -53.50 12.18
CA PRO A 190 83.16 -52.56 12.58
C PRO A 190 84.28 -52.46 11.54
N ASP A 191 84.62 -53.56 10.86
CA ASP A 191 85.73 -53.62 9.90
C ASP A 191 85.48 -52.74 8.67
N TRP A 192 84.20 -52.60 8.28
CA TRP A 192 83.78 -51.78 7.14
C TRP A 192 83.21 -50.42 7.59
N GLY A 193 83.08 -50.18 8.90
CA GLY A 193 82.64 -48.90 9.45
C GLY A 193 81.16 -48.56 9.20
N PHE A 194 80.28 -49.55 9.07
CA PHE A 194 78.84 -49.30 8.91
C PHE A 194 77.98 -50.05 9.92
N VAL A 195 76.82 -49.49 10.20
CA VAL A 195 75.79 -50.07 11.07
C VAL A 195 74.45 -50.08 10.35
N VAL A 196 73.63 -51.08 10.66
CA VAL A 196 72.25 -51.18 10.18
C VAL A 196 71.33 -50.91 11.36
N ILE A 197 70.47 -49.92 11.21
CA ILE A 197 69.48 -49.53 12.22
C ILE A 197 68.07 -49.90 11.79
N ASP A 198 67.23 -50.24 12.76
CA ASP A 198 65.80 -50.52 12.57
C ASP A 198 64.98 -49.23 12.51
N ALA A 199 65.29 -48.40 11.51
CA ALA A 199 64.50 -47.24 11.19
C ALA A 199 64.53 -47.00 9.69
N GLY A 200 63.40 -46.57 9.14
CA GLY A 200 63.24 -46.29 7.73
C GLY A 200 62.71 -44.89 7.48
N LYS A 201 62.27 -44.64 6.25
CA LYS A 201 61.71 -43.36 5.81
C LYS A 201 60.48 -42.92 6.64
N SER A 202 59.70 -43.87 7.13
CA SER A 202 58.53 -43.64 7.98
C SER A 202 58.86 -43.06 9.35
N SER A 203 60.11 -43.18 9.79
CA SER A 203 60.56 -42.70 11.08
C SER A 203 61.14 -41.27 11.02
N GLY A 204 61.00 -40.58 9.88
CA GLY A 204 61.42 -39.19 9.70
C GLY A 204 62.93 -39.00 9.52
N ILE A 205 63.64 -40.05 9.09
CA ILE A 205 65.07 -40.00 8.78
C ILE A 205 65.25 -39.63 7.30
N GLU A 206 66.09 -38.63 7.03
CA GLU A 206 66.51 -38.24 5.69
C GLU A 206 67.96 -38.66 5.43
N GLN A 207 68.36 -38.73 4.16
CA GLN A 207 69.76 -38.96 3.80
C GLN A 207 70.63 -37.84 4.38
N ASP A 208 71.82 -38.17 4.91
CA ASP A 208 72.72 -37.24 5.64
C ASP A 208 72.22 -36.78 7.03
N THR A 209 71.16 -37.40 7.57
CA THR A 209 70.77 -37.17 8.97
C THR A 209 71.83 -37.73 9.91
N LYS A 210 72.31 -36.90 10.84
CA LYS A 210 73.24 -37.30 11.90
C LYS A 210 72.48 -37.87 13.10
N LEU A 211 72.89 -39.05 13.52
CA LEU A 211 72.27 -39.79 14.61
C LEU A 211 73.29 -40.04 15.72
N LEU A 212 72.78 -40.06 16.95
CA LEU A 212 73.53 -40.31 18.16
C LEU A 212 73.23 -41.72 18.67
N VAL A 213 74.27 -42.50 18.89
CA VAL A 213 74.17 -43.84 19.47
C VAL A 213 74.41 -43.75 20.97
N THR A 214 73.48 -44.28 21.75
CA THR A 214 73.47 -44.23 23.21
C THR A 214 73.30 -45.63 23.81
N ARG A 215 74.06 -45.91 24.85
CA ARG A 215 73.98 -47.12 25.67
C ARG A 215 73.82 -46.70 27.12
N ASN A 216 72.77 -47.17 27.80
CA ASN A 216 72.50 -46.83 29.21
C ASN A 216 72.54 -45.31 29.51
N ARG A 217 71.98 -44.48 28.61
CA ARG A 217 71.98 -43.00 28.65
C ARG A 217 73.34 -42.32 28.41
N GLN A 218 74.40 -43.06 28.14
CA GLN A 218 75.69 -42.49 27.72
C GLN A 218 75.85 -42.57 26.21
N THR A 219 76.38 -41.51 25.61
CA THR A 219 76.69 -41.46 24.17
C THR A 219 77.93 -42.31 23.88
N VAL A 220 77.77 -43.29 22.99
CA VAL A 220 78.84 -44.20 22.56
C VAL A 220 79.49 -43.69 21.27
N GLY A 221 78.70 -43.11 20.36
CA GLY A 221 79.25 -42.49 19.17
C GLY A 221 78.22 -41.84 18.26
N LYS A 222 78.70 -41.24 17.17
CA LYS A 222 77.87 -40.64 16.12
C LYS A 222 77.89 -41.48 14.86
N ILE A 223 76.74 -41.59 14.22
CA ILE A 223 76.58 -42.27 12.93
C ILE A 223 75.86 -41.31 11.96
N SER A 224 76.21 -41.36 10.67
CA SER A 224 75.54 -40.58 9.63
C SER A 224 74.83 -41.51 8.65
N VAL A 225 73.60 -41.16 8.28
CA VAL A 225 72.77 -41.97 7.39
C VAL A 225 73.27 -41.87 5.95
N ILE A 226 73.68 -43.01 5.39
CA ILE A 226 74.21 -43.09 4.01
C ILE A 226 73.07 -43.41 3.04
N SER A 227 72.23 -44.40 3.37
CA SER A 227 71.13 -44.84 2.53
C SER A 227 70.01 -45.47 3.36
N ILE A 228 68.79 -45.35 2.86
CA ILE A 228 67.57 -45.85 3.48
C ILE A 228 66.99 -46.93 2.56
N ASP A 229 66.89 -48.15 3.07
CA ASP A 229 66.35 -49.32 2.36
C ASP A 229 65.07 -49.81 3.07
N GLY A 230 63.94 -49.27 2.62
CA GLY A 230 62.62 -49.58 3.18
C GLY A 230 62.50 -49.23 4.67
N ASN A 231 62.42 -50.26 5.52
CA ASN A 231 62.30 -50.12 6.98
C ASN A 231 63.66 -50.16 7.70
N ARG A 232 64.77 -50.30 6.96
CA ARG A 232 66.13 -50.34 7.50
C ARG A 232 66.95 -49.20 6.93
N THR A 233 67.90 -48.71 7.71
CA THR A 233 68.81 -47.66 7.27
C THR A 233 70.24 -48.11 7.48
N VAL A 234 71.07 -47.88 6.47
CA VAL A 234 72.52 -48.09 6.55
C VAL A 234 73.16 -46.76 6.91
N ALA A 235 73.83 -46.73 8.06
CA ALA A 235 74.53 -45.56 8.56
C ALA A 235 76.03 -45.86 8.69
N GLY A 236 76.85 -44.89 8.31
CA GLY A 236 78.30 -44.93 8.49
C GLY A 236 78.68 -44.50 9.90
N ILE A 237 79.67 -45.19 10.48
CA ILE A 237 80.27 -44.82 11.76
C ILE A 237 81.21 -43.64 11.52
N VAL A 238 81.06 -42.55 12.29
CA VAL A 238 81.97 -41.41 12.23
C VAL A 238 83.17 -41.71 13.14
N PRO A 239 84.38 -42.01 12.62
CA PRO A 239 85.49 -42.53 13.43
C PRO A 239 86.00 -41.52 14.48
N ASP A 240 85.96 -40.23 14.15
CA ASP A 240 86.38 -39.12 15.04
C ASP A 240 85.39 -38.83 16.18
N ALA A 241 84.24 -39.50 16.20
CA ALA A 241 83.17 -39.24 17.16
C ALA A 241 82.75 -40.50 17.94
N ILE A 242 83.69 -41.43 18.17
CA ILE A 242 83.51 -42.55 19.10
C ILE A 242 83.99 -42.11 20.49
N TYR A 243 83.06 -42.05 21.45
CA TYR A 243 83.36 -41.59 22.80
C TYR A 243 83.80 -42.77 23.68
N GLY A 244 84.96 -42.63 24.33
CA GLY A 244 85.42 -43.57 25.37
C GLY A 244 85.95 -44.93 24.88
N GLY A 245 86.42 -45.04 23.63
CA GLY A 245 87.04 -46.27 23.10
C GLY A 245 86.12 -47.49 23.05
N SER A 246 84.81 -47.28 23.19
CA SER A 246 83.80 -48.33 23.18
C SER A 246 83.19 -48.48 21.79
N ASN A 247 83.22 -49.70 21.25
CA ASN A 247 82.61 -49.98 19.95
C ASN A 247 81.08 -50.00 20.04
N ILE A 248 80.42 -49.58 18.96
CA ILE A 248 78.96 -49.69 18.79
C ILE A 248 78.61 -51.18 18.69
N ILE A 249 77.56 -51.62 19.38
CA ILE A 249 77.11 -53.02 19.35
C ILE A 249 75.63 -53.11 18.94
N PRO A 250 75.20 -54.27 18.40
CA PRO A 250 73.78 -54.57 18.24
C PRO A 250 73.02 -54.42 19.57
N GLY A 251 71.87 -53.74 19.53
CA GLY A 251 71.05 -53.42 20.70
C GLY A 251 71.24 -52.00 21.26
N ASP A 252 72.25 -51.24 20.78
CA ASP A 252 72.38 -49.83 21.15
C ASP A 252 71.22 -48.99 20.62
N ARG A 253 70.83 -47.96 21.40
CA ARG A 253 69.71 -47.08 21.06
C ARG A 253 70.20 -45.89 20.24
N VAL A 254 69.49 -45.56 19.19
CA VAL A 254 69.79 -44.46 18.28
C VAL A 254 68.72 -43.38 18.39
N ILE A 255 69.16 -42.14 18.53
CA ILE A 255 68.32 -40.93 18.61
C ILE A 255 68.85 -39.85 17.65
N LEU A 256 68.02 -38.87 17.30
CA LEU A 256 68.43 -37.74 16.47
C LEU A 256 69.43 -36.83 17.22
N GLU A 257 70.49 -36.36 16.55
CA GLU A 257 71.46 -35.43 17.16
C GLU A 257 70.82 -34.07 17.53
N ASN A 258 69.82 -33.61 16.78
CA ASN A 258 69.16 -32.32 16.97
C ASN A 258 68.15 -32.27 18.12
N LEU A 259 68.20 -33.22 19.06
CA LEU A 259 67.30 -33.26 20.23
C LEU A 259 67.62 -32.18 21.30
N THR A 260 68.72 -31.42 21.15
CA THR A 260 69.22 -30.50 22.19
C THR A 260 69.22 -29.01 21.81
N ALA A 261 68.41 -28.59 20.81
CA ALA A 261 68.17 -27.17 20.53
C ALA A 261 66.70 -26.84 20.84
N GLY A 262 66.42 -26.64 22.13
CA GLY A 262 65.09 -26.27 22.64
C GLY A 262 65.21 -25.73 24.06
N GLN A 263 65.97 -24.65 24.23
CA GLN A 263 65.70 -23.64 25.25
C GLN A 263 65.01 -22.46 24.57
#